data_AF-A0A7J8P3V2-F1
#
_entry.id   AF-A0A7J8P3V2-F1
#
_cell.length_a   1.000
_cell.length_b   1.000
_cell.length_c   1.000
_cell.angle_alpha   90.00
_cell.angle_beta   90.00
_cell.angle_gamma   90.00
#
_symmetry.space_group_name_H-M   'P 1'
#
loop_
_entity.id
_entity.type
_entity.pdbx_description
1 polymer ?
#
loop_
_entity_poly.entity_id
_entity_poly.type
_entity_poly.pdbx_seq_one_letter_code
_entity_poly.pdbx_strand_id
1 'polypeptide(L)'
;MGTDMLSRCNQADSPVDRFISVVAWNISTLRPPIFGFAPYNPILGETHHVSRANLNVLLEQISHHPPVSALHATDEKQKIQLIWCQQCVPKFNGIAVVNEVIGKRQLKLLSRGETYEMNSPNLLIRILPTPGVDWDGDVRIRCPENGLEAELHYGHKSFLGLRGSHRSVKGKFLETSTKRTLFEFNGNWDRTVTMKDNTSGKLTVIYNAEEVYSGLKTPTVNDLQ
;
A
#
# COMPACT_ATOMS: atom_id res chain seq x y z
N MET A 1 8.21 6.10 -19.42
CA MET A 1 8.47 6.46 -18.01
C MET A 1 7.33 5.88 -17.19
N GLY A 2 7.62 5.26 -16.05
CA GLY A 2 6.59 4.61 -15.23
C GLY A 2 5.66 5.64 -14.59
N THR A 3 4.43 5.24 -14.29
CA THR A 3 3.41 6.14 -13.74
C THR A 3 3.77 6.60 -12.33
N ASP A 4 3.84 7.91 -12.10
CA ASP A 4 4.00 8.50 -10.76
C ASP A 4 2.67 8.44 -10.00
N MET A 5 2.49 7.37 -9.24
CA MET A 5 1.26 7.13 -8.48
C MET A 5 1.07 8.09 -7.30
N LEU A 6 2.17 8.56 -6.69
CA LEU A 6 2.10 9.41 -5.49
C LEU A 6 1.65 10.83 -5.87
N SER A 7 2.26 11.42 -6.90
CA SER A 7 1.87 12.77 -7.34
C SER A 7 0.41 12.84 -7.80
N ARG A 8 -0.10 11.77 -8.41
CA ARG A 8 -1.52 11.67 -8.84
C ARG A 8 -2.51 11.84 -7.69
N CYS A 9 -2.16 11.46 -6.46
CA CYS A 9 -3.02 11.64 -5.30
C CYS A 9 -3.46 13.09 -5.09
N ASN A 10 -2.63 14.07 -5.49
CA ASN A 10 -2.93 15.50 -5.29
C ASN A 10 -3.49 16.23 -6.53
N GLN A 11 -3.63 15.53 -7.66
CA GLN A 11 -3.94 16.18 -8.94
C GLN A 11 -5.44 16.40 -9.18
N ALA A 12 -6.30 15.53 -8.66
CA ALA A 12 -7.74 15.62 -8.91
C ALA A 12 -8.43 16.69 -8.05
N ASP A 13 -9.47 17.33 -8.59
CA ASP A 13 -10.22 18.38 -7.88
C ASP A 13 -11.33 17.84 -6.98
N SER A 14 -11.95 16.73 -7.37
CA SER A 14 -12.94 16.04 -6.55
C SER A 14 -12.25 15.28 -5.40
N PRO A 15 -12.74 15.39 -4.14
CA PRO A 15 -12.27 14.56 -3.03
C PRO A 15 -12.39 13.05 -3.33
N VAL A 16 -13.43 12.64 -4.05
CA VAL A 16 -13.66 11.24 -4.44
C VAL A 16 -12.55 10.76 -5.38
N ASP A 17 -12.22 11.53 -6.42
CA ASP A 17 -11.20 11.14 -7.39
C ASP A 17 -9.78 11.15 -6.79
N ARG A 18 -9.51 12.07 -5.86
CA ARG A 18 -8.27 12.02 -5.07
C ARG A 18 -8.22 10.76 -4.22
N PHE A 19 -9.31 10.41 -3.55
CA PHE A 19 -9.38 9.19 -2.76
C PHE A 19 -9.14 7.93 -3.60
N ILE A 20 -9.75 7.84 -4.79
CA ILE A 20 -9.49 6.74 -5.74
C ILE A 20 -8.00 6.67 -6.10
N SER A 21 -7.36 7.83 -6.31
CA SER A 21 -5.93 7.91 -6.60
C SER A 21 -5.09 7.45 -5.40
N VAL A 22 -5.48 7.78 -4.16
CA VAL A 22 -4.84 7.28 -2.94
C VAL A 22 -5.00 5.76 -2.78
N VAL A 23 -6.17 5.19 -3.11
CA VAL A 23 -6.39 3.73 -3.13
C VAL A 23 -5.47 3.07 -4.15
N ALA A 24 -5.41 3.60 -5.37
CA ALA A 24 -4.54 3.07 -6.43
C ALA A 24 -3.05 3.18 -6.06
N TRP A 25 -2.63 4.29 -5.45
CA TRP A 25 -1.29 4.45 -4.92
C TRP A 25 -1.00 3.44 -3.80
N ASN A 26 -1.92 3.25 -2.85
CA ASN A 26 -1.76 2.27 -1.77
C ASN A 26 -1.52 0.86 -2.32
N ILE A 27 -2.32 0.42 -3.29
CA ILE A 27 -2.15 -0.88 -3.98
C ILE A 27 -0.76 -0.93 -4.65
N SER A 28 -0.33 0.14 -5.33
CA SER A 28 0.96 0.20 -6.01
C SER A 28 2.18 0.08 -5.09
N THR A 29 2.00 0.30 -3.78
CA THR A 29 3.07 0.10 -2.79
C THR A 29 3.37 -1.37 -2.51
N LEU A 30 2.47 -2.28 -2.89
CA LEU A 30 2.69 -3.72 -2.75
C LEU A 30 3.58 -4.24 -3.88
N ARG A 31 4.77 -4.70 -3.51
CA ARG A 31 5.68 -5.38 -4.45
C ARG A 31 5.49 -6.89 -4.39
N PRO A 32 5.65 -7.62 -5.50
CA PRO A 32 5.75 -9.07 -5.47
C PRO A 32 6.92 -9.48 -4.57
N PRO A 33 6.67 -10.15 -3.44
CA PRO A 33 7.75 -10.60 -2.58
C PRO A 33 8.47 -11.80 -3.21
N ILE A 34 9.77 -11.90 -2.98
CA ILE A 34 10.60 -13.03 -3.45
C ILE A 34 10.67 -14.06 -2.31
N PHE A 35 10.22 -15.29 -2.59
CA PHE A 35 10.28 -16.36 -1.60
C PHE A 35 11.74 -16.65 -1.22
N GLY A 36 12.02 -16.72 0.09
CA GLY A 36 13.36 -16.95 0.62
C GLY A 36 14.27 -15.71 0.67
N PHE A 37 13.78 -14.54 0.25
CA PHE A 37 14.50 -13.28 0.39
C PHE A 37 13.97 -12.50 1.60
N ALA A 38 14.85 -12.24 2.58
CA ALA A 38 14.56 -11.38 3.72
C ALA A 38 15.56 -10.21 3.72
N PRO A 39 15.10 -8.97 3.97
CA PRO A 39 16.02 -7.86 4.16
C PRO A 39 16.83 -8.03 5.45
N TYR A 40 17.95 -7.32 5.56
CA TYR A 40 18.65 -7.18 6.83
C TYR A 40 17.73 -6.51 7.87
N ASN A 41 17.80 -6.98 9.11
CA ASN A 41 17.13 -6.32 10.23
C ASN A 41 17.97 -5.11 10.64
N PRO A 42 17.45 -3.88 10.57
CA PRO A 42 18.22 -2.69 10.94
C PRO A 42 18.60 -2.69 12.42
N ILE A 43 19.77 -2.13 12.75
CA ILE A 43 20.17 -1.89 14.14
C ILE A 43 19.46 -0.65 14.70
N LEU A 44 19.36 -0.52 16.04
CA LEU A 44 18.78 0.67 16.66
C LEU A 44 19.54 1.94 16.23
N GLY A 45 18.80 2.96 15.77
CA GLY A 45 19.35 4.21 15.27
C GLY A 45 19.90 4.13 13.84
N GLU A 46 19.81 2.98 13.17
CA GLU A 46 20.16 2.91 11.75
C GLU A 46 19.23 3.79 10.93
N THR A 47 19.81 4.63 10.08
CA THR A 47 19.07 5.56 9.22
C THR A 47 19.30 5.26 7.74
N HIS A 48 18.28 5.49 6.92
CA HIS A 48 18.41 5.50 5.47
C HIS A 48 17.77 6.75 4.89
N HIS A 49 18.47 7.43 3.98
CA HIS A 49 17.98 8.63 3.31
C HIS A 49 17.99 8.44 1.80
N VAL A 50 16.87 8.71 1.15
CA VAL A 50 16.72 8.64 -0.31
C VAL A 50 16.04 9.91 -0.81
N SER A 51 16.69 10.59 -1.74
CA SER A 51 16.12 11.74 -2.45
C SER A 51 15.97 11.42 -3.93
N ARG A 52 14.80 11.75 -4.50
CA ARG A 52 14.56 11.68 -5.95
C ARG A 52 13.72 12.87 -6.39
N ALA A 53 14.30 13.74 -7.21
CA ALA A 53 13.71 15.03 -7.58
C ALA A 53 13.32 15.82 -6.31
N ASN A 54 12.02 16.06 -6.08
CA ASN A 54 11.55 16.82 -4.91
C ASN A 54 11.16 15.92 -3.73
N LEU A 55 11.10 14.60 -3.93
CA LEU A 55 10.75 13.64 -2.89
C LEU A 55 11.99 13.31 -2.07
N ASN A 56 11.96 13.67 -0.79
CA ASN A 56 12.96 13.29 0.20
C ASN A 56 12.34 12.30 1.17
N VAL A 57 13.04 11.21 1.47
CA VAL A 57 12.58 10.11 2.33
C VAL A 57 13.64 9.81 3.37
N LEU A 58 13.31 9.99 4.64
CA LEU A 58 14.14 9.60 5.78
C LEU A 58 13.49 8.41 6.48
N LEU A 59 14.27 7.36 6.74
CA LEU A 59 13.89 6.22 7.55
C LEU A 59 14.84 6.08 8.74
N GLU A 60 14.32 5.65 9.88
CA GLU A 60 15.09 5.34 11.07
C GLU A 60 14.52 4.11 11.78
N GLN A 61 15.40 3.24 12.28
CA GLN A 61 15.03 2.18 13.20
C GLN A 61 14.98 2.73 14.63
N ILE A 62 13.79 3.10 15.10
CA ILE A 62 13.59 3.80 16.38
C ILE A 62 13.47 2.86 17.59
N SER A 63 13.33 1.56 17.37
CA SER A 63 13.31 0.54 18.42
C SER A 63 13.80 -0.80 17.90
N HIS A 64 14.46 -1.59 18.74
CA HIS A 64 14.94 -2.93 18.39
C HIS A 64 14.14 -4.05 19.09
N HIS A 65 13.66 -3.81 20.32
CA HIS A 65 12.85 -4.75 21.09
C HIS A 65 11.61 -4.05 21.67
N PRO A 66 10.45 -4.08 20.99
CA PRO A 66 10.23 -4.69 19.66
C PRO A 66 10.85 -3.89 18.50
N PRO A 67 11.05 -4.49 17.32
CA PRO A 67 11.59 -3.77 16.17
C PRO A 67 10.56 -2.79 15.61
N VAL A 68 10.88 -1.50 15.61
CA VAL A 68 10.02 -0.44 15.06
C VAL A 68 10.85 0.44 14.13
N SER A 69 10.34 0.65 12.92
CA SER A 69 10.92 1.61 11.96
C SER A 69 9.94 2.76 11.74
N ALA A 70 10.49 3.98 11.67
CA ALA A 70 9.76 5.17 11.27
C ALA A 70 10.25 5.65 9.90
N LEU A 71 9.34 6.21 9.11
CA LEU A 71 9.63 6.90 7.86
C LEU A 71 8.92 8.25 7.87
N HIS A 72 9.65 9.28 7.47
CA HIS A 72 9.12 10.59 7.13
C HIS A 72 9.56 10.95 5.72
N ALA A 73 8.61 11.31 4.86
CA ALA A 73 8.91 11.78 3.52
C ALA A 73 8.13 13.04 3.18
N THR A 74 8.73 13.87 2.34
CA THR A 74 8.16 15.15 1.90
C THR A 74 8.44 15.37 0.42
N ASP A 75 7.44 15.85 -0.30
CA ASP A 75 7.58 16.44 -1.64
C ASP A 75 7.10 17.89 -1.59
N GLU A 76 8.04 18.83 -1.63
CA GLU A 76 7.75 20.26 -1.51
C GLU A 76 6.97 20.83 -2.69
N LYS A 77 7.20 20.26 -3.89
CA LYS A 77 6.57 20.70 -5.13
C LYS A 77 5.12 20.24 -5.19
N GLN A 78 4.89 18.96 -4.85
CA GLN A 78 3.55 18.39 -4.80
C GLN A 78 2.81 18.68 -3.50
N LYS A 79 3.46 19.33 -2.52
CA LYS A 79 2.89 19.61 -1.18
C LYS A 79 2.37 18.33 -0.51
N ILE A 80 3.17 17.27 -0.58
CA ILE A 80 2.85 15.95 0.00
C ILE A 80 3.76 15.70 1.21
N GLN A 81 3.18 15.14 2.27
CA GLN A 81 3.92 14.58 3.39
C GLN A 81 3.45 13.14 3.64
N LEU A 82 4.39 12.22 3.84
CA LEU A 82 4.13 10.84 4.19
C LEU A 82 4.79 10.54 5.53
N ILE A 83 4.03 9.98 6.46
CA ILE A 83 4.50 9.51 7.76
C ILE A 83 4.13 8.05 7.88
N TRP A 84 5.05 7.24 8.40
CA TRP A 84 4.82 5.83 8.66
C TRP A 84 5.60 5.42 9.89
N CYS A 85 4.97 4.66 10.78
CA CYS A 85 5.63 3.99 11.88
C CYS A 85 5.05 2.58 12.01
N GLN A 86 5.90 1.56 12.00
CA GLN A 86 5.45 0.18 12.03
C GLN A 86 6.41 -0.78 12.73
N GLN A 87 5.82 -1.88 13.17
CA GLN A 87 6.45 -3.06 13.73
C GLN A 87 6.01 -4.28 12.91
N CYS A 88 6.97 -5.14 12.58
CA CYS A 88 6.70 -6.45 11.99
C CYS A 88 6.72 -7.53 13.08
N VAL A 89 5.63 -8.29 13.21
CA VAL A 89 5.48 -9.35 14.22
C VAL A 89 5.29 -10.69 13.53
N PRO A 90 6.37 -11.50 13.37
CA PRO A 90 6.27 -12.82 12.76
C PRO A 90 5.62 -13.83 13.72
N LYS A 91 4.62 -14.57 13.23
CA LYS A 91 3.92 -15.64 13.93
C LYS A 91 3.95 -16.92 13.10
N PHE A 92 4.63 -17.95 13.61
CA PHE A 92 4.68 -19.27 12.97
C PHE A 92 3.55 -20.17 13.47
N ASN A 93 2.79 -20.79 12.56
CA ASN A 93 1.65 -21.65 12.90
C ASN A 93 1.84 -23.13 12.52
N GLY A 94 3.08 -23.56 12.28
CA GLY A 94 3.41 -24.94 11.88
C GLY A 94 3.56 -25.13 10.36
N ILE A 95 2.78 -24.41 9.54
CA ILE A 95 2.82 -24.54 8.07
C ILE A 95 3.18 -23.24 7.34
N ALA A 96 3.06 -22.11 8.02
CA ALA A 96 3.31 -20.78 7.48
C ALA A 96 3.80 -19.82 8.57
N VAL A 97 4.45 -18.75 8.15
CA VAL A 97 4.74 -17.56 8.95
C VAL A 97 3.82 -16.44 8.47
N VAL A 98 3.04 -15.88 9.39
CA VAL A 98 2.30 -14.64 9.16
C VAL A 98 3.10 -13.52 9.81
N ASN A 99 3.67 -12.63 9.01
CA ASN A 99 4.33 -11.44 9.51
C ASN A 99 3.31 -10.30 9.55
N GLU A 100 2.79 -10.05 10.75
CA GLU A 100 1.81 -9.02 11.00
C GLU A 100 2.46 -7.64 10.97
N VAL A 101 1.90 -6.72 10.20
CA VAL A 101 2.41 -5.35 10.10
C VAL A 101 1.56 -4.44 10.98
N ILE A 102 2.03 -4.20 12.20
CA ILE A 102 1.37 -3.36 13.18
C ILE A 102 1.87 -1.94 13.02
N GLY A 103 0.99 -1.01 12.68
CA GLY A 103 1.38 0.38 12.52
C GLY A 103 0.37 1.19 11.73
N LYS A 104 0.74 2.44 11.47
CA LYS A 104 -0.08 3.37 10.72
C LYS A 104 0.78 4.13 9.71
N ARG A 105 0.20 4.33 8.53
CA ARG A 105 0.70 5.22 7.49
C ARG A 105 -0.27 6.38 7.32
N GLN A 106 0.27 7.59 7.22
CA GLN A 106 -0.47 8.82 6.97
C GLN A 106 0.10 9.49 5.73
N LEU A 107 -0.73 9.64 4.69
CA LEU A 107 -0.45 10.48 3.54
C LEU A 107 -1.22 11.79 3.71
N LYS A 108 -0.50 12.91 3.75
CA LYS A 108 -1.08 14.24 3.86
C LYS A 108 -0.93 14.98 2.53
N LEU A 109 -2.05 15.46 2.01
CA LEU A 109 -2.09 16.35 0.85
C LEU A 109 -2.23 17.78 1.37
N LEU A 110 -1.09 18.45 1.61
CA LEU A 110 -1.03 19.70 2.38
C LEU A 110 -1.81 20.83 1.70
N SER A 111 -1.82 20.88 0.37
CA SER A 111 -2.58 21.88 -0.40
C SER A 111 -4.09 21.66 -0.36
N ARG A 112 -4.55 20.47 0.03
CA ARG A 112 -5.97 20.12 0.14
C ARG A 112 -6.46 20.09 1.59
N GLY A 113 -5.53 20.11 2.56
CA GLY A 113 -5.87 19.95 3.97
C GLY A 113 -6.41 18.56 4.31
N GLU A 114 -6.01 17.53 3.55
CA GLU A 114 -6.53 16.15 3.69
C GLU A 114 -5.49 15.21 4.29
N THR A 115 -5.90 14.38 5.24
CA THR A 115 -5.08 13.34 5.85
C THR A 115 -5.67 11.96 5.57
N TYR A 116 -4.95 11.15 4.80
CA TYR A 116 -5.31 9.78 4.52
C TYR A 116 -4.58 8.83 5.46
N GLU A 117 -5.34 8.12 6.28
CA GLU A 117 -4.86 7.19 7.28
C GLU A 117 -5.07 5.76 6.82
N MET A 118 -4.03 4.93 6.90
CA MET A 118 -4.10 3.55 6.44
C MET A 118 -3.19 2.61 7.23
N ASN A 119 -3.63 1.36 7.39
CA ASN A 119 -2.79 0.26 7.83
C ASN A 119 -2.16 -0.46 6.62
N SER A 120 -1.46 -1.56 6.88
CA SER A 120 -0.80 -2.41 5.88
C SER A 120 -1.40 -3.82 5.89
N PRO A 121 -1.34 -4.56 4.77
CA PRO A 121 -1.62 -5.98 4.79
C PRO A 121 -0.46 -6.74 5.45
N ASN A 122 -0.72 -7.99 5.82
CA ASN A 122 0.28 -8.90 6.38
C ASN A 122 1.07 -9.58 5.26
N LEU A 123 2.31 -9.96 5.56
CA LEU A 123 3.09 -10.81 4.67
C LEU A 123 2.91 -12.27 5.09
N LEU A 124 2.32 -13.08 4.20
CA LEU A 124 2.11 -14.51 4.41
C LEU A 124 3.21 -15.30 3.69
N ILE A 125 4.05 -15.98 4.45
CA ILE A 125 5.08 -16.89 3.95
C ILE A 125 4.60 -18.33 4.20
N ARG A 126 4.14 -19.01 3.15
CA ARG A 126 3.73 -20.42 3.20
C ARG A 126 4.95 -21.31 3.02
N ILE A 127 5.08 -22.33 3.87
CA ILE A 127 6.15 -23.33 3.80
C ILE A 127 5.58 -24.66 3.27
N LEU A 128 4.42 -25.07 3.77
CA LEU A 128 3.73 -26.30 3.38
C LEU A 128 2.29 -26.02 2.92
N PRO A 129 1.73 -26.83 1.99
CA PRO A 129 2.37 -27.89 1.22
C PRO A 129 3.16 -27.37 0.01
N THR A 130 2.87 -26.14 -0.44
CA THR A 130 3.58 -25.50 -1.55
C THR A 130 4.15 -24.17 -1.06
N PRO A 131 5.49 -24.02 -1.07
CA PRO A 131 6.15 -22.78 -0.69
C PRO A 131 5.64 -21.58 -1.51
N GLY A 132 5.51 -20.44 -0.85
CA GLY A 132 5.11 -19.21 -1.52
C GLY A 132 5.05 -18.03 -0.57
N VAL A 133 5.02 -16.83 -1.14
CA VAL A 133 4.91 -15.60 -0.36
C VAL A 133 3.93 -14.66 -1.05
N ASP A 134 2.98 -14.11 -0.29
CA ASP A 134 1.96 -13.19 -0.78
C ASP A 134 1.55 -12.18 0.31
N TRP A 135 0.80 -11.17 -0.08
CA TRP A 135 0.12 -10.23 0.82
C TRP A 135 -1.28 -10.74 1.18
N ASP A 136 -1.64 -10.66 2.45
CA ASP A 136 -2.91 -11.18 2.99
C ASP A 136 -3.48 -10.25 4.07
N GLY A 137 -4.80 -10.20 4.19
CA GLY A 137 -5.51 -9.44 5.22
C GLY A 137 -6.10 -8.12 4.75
N ASP A 138 -6.65 -7.38 5.72
CA ASP A 138 -7.52 -6.24 5.46
C ASP A 138 -6.77 -4.92 5.57
N VAL A 139 -6.95 -4.05 4.58
CA VAL A 139 -6.45 -2.67 4.58
C VAL A 139 -7.63 -1.72 4.57
N ARG A 140 -7.63 -0.80 5.52
CA ARG A 140 -8.59 0.27 5.64
C ARG A 140 -7.90 1.60 5.41
N ILE A 141 -8.39 2.37 4.45
CA ILE A 141 -7.92 3.72 4.13
C ILE A 141 -9.05 4.67 4.52
N ARG A 142 -8.74 5.74 5.26
CA ARG A 142 -9.72 6.73 5.72
C ARG A 142 -9.22 8.14 5.49
N CYS A 143 -10.10 9.03 5.11
CA CYS A 143 -9.85 10.47 5.15
C CYS A 143 -10.98 11.12 5.96
N PRO A 144 -10.73 11.47 7.24
CA PRO A 144 -11.74 12.06 8.10
C PRO A 144 -12.30 13.37 7.55
N GLU A 145 -11.46 14.20 6.90
CA GLU A 145 -11.82 15.55 6.47
C GLU A 145 -12.89 15.57 5.37
N ASN A 146 -12.96 14.52 4.54
CA ASN A 146 -14.00 14.37 3.52
C ASN A 146 -15.03 13.27 3.85
N GLY A 147 -14.88 12.60 4.99
CA GLY A 147 -15.81 11.54 5.42
C GLY A 147 -15.77 10.30 4.54
N LEU A 148 -14.66 10.02 3.86
CA LEU A 148 -14.52 8.92 2.92
C LEU A 148 -13.65 7.78 3.48
N GLU A 149 -13.98 6.56 3.07
CA GLU A 149 -13.30 5.36 3.52
C GLU A 149 -13.27 4.28 2.43
N ALA A 150 -12.17 3.54 2.35
CA ALA A 150 -12.08 2.33 1.56
C ALA A 150 -11.61 1.15 2.42
N GLU A 151 -12.23 0.00 2.20
CA GLU A 151 -11.85 -1.28 2.78
C GLU A 151 -11.42 -2.21 1.64
N LEU A 152 -10.21 -2.76 1.76
CA LEU A 152 -9.60 -3.68 0.80
C LEU A 152 -9.26 -4.98 1.52
N HIS A 153 -9.58 -6.10 0.88
CA HIS A 153 -9.27 -7.45 1.34
C HIS A 153 -8.27 -8.07 0.36
N TYR A 154 -7.06 -8.33 0.86
CA TYR A 154 -6.00 -9.03 0.14
C TYR A 154 -6.01 -10.50 0.53
N GLY A 155 -5.76 -11.37 -0.44
CA GLY A 155 -5.60 -12.79 -0.18
C GLY A 155 -6.15 -13.66 -1.29
N HIS A 156 -6.44 -14.92 -0.94
CA HIS A 156 -6.76 -15.94 -1.92
C HIS A 156 -8.24 -15.90 -2.31
N LYS A 157 -8.53 -15.86 -3.62
CA LYS A 157 -9.87 -16.24 -4.10
C LYS A 157 -9.98 -17.75 -4.06
N SER A 158 -10.71 -18.31 -3.09
CA SER A 158 -11.22 -19.68 -3.19
C SER A 158 -12.63 -19.63 -3.76
N PHE A 159 -12.82 -20.11 -5.00
CA PHE A 159 -14.15 -20.36 -5.55
C PHE A 159 -14.25 -21.84 -5.87
N LEU A 160 -15.09 -22.55 -5.11
CA LEU A 160 -15.53 -23.93 -5.38
C LEU A 160 -14.43 -24.89 -5.88
N GLY A 161 -13.33 -25.01 -5.11
CA GLY A 161 -12.29 -26.01 -5.39
C GLY A 161 -11.36 -25.75 -6.59
N LEU A 162 -11.57 -24.67 -7.35
CA LEU A 162 -10.63 -24.22 -8.37
C LEU A 162 -9.56 -23.32 -7.74
N ARG A 163 -8.30 -23.50 -8.15
CA ARG A 163 -7.17 -22.61 -7.80
C ARG A 163 -7.50 -21.19 -8.29
N GLY A 164 -8.08 -20.35 -7.42
CA GLY A 164 -8.21 -18.94 -7.72
C GLY A 164 -6.89 -18.20 -7.54
N SER A 165 -6.87 -16.95 -7.96
CA SER A 165 -5.62 -16.18 -7.99
C SER A 165 -5.13 -15.86 -6.57
N HIS A 166 -3.88 -16.23 -6.29
CA HIS A 166 -3.15 -16.03 -5.02
C HIS A 166 -2.95 -14.56 -4.63
N ARG A 167 -3.30 -13.64 -5.51
CA ARG A 167 -2.98 -12.21 -5.42
C ARG A 167 -4.19 -11.32 -5.62
N SER A 168 -5.34 -11.78 -5.15
CA SER A 168 -6.58 -11.07 -5.36
C SER A 168 -6.68 -9.88 -4.42
N VAL A 169 -7.36 -8.85 -4.90
CA VAL A 169 -7.83 -7.74 -4.08
C VAL A 169 -9.31 -7.50 -4.39
N LYS A 170 -10.10 -7.36 -3.33
CA LYS A 170 -11.50 -6.92 -3.39
C LYS A 170 -11.68 -5.78 -2.42
N GLY A 171 -12.64 -4.91 -2.66
CA GLY A 171 -12.90 -3.87 -1.69
C GLY A 171 -14.13 -3.05 -1.98
N LYS A 172 -14.38 -2.12 -1.07
CA LYS A 172 -15.49 -1.17 -1.15
C LYS A 172 -14.96 0.22 -0.85
N PHE A 173 -15.52 1.20 -1.53
CA PHE A 173 -15.38 2.61 -1.24
C PHE A 173 -16.73 3.10 -0.71
N LEU A 174 -16.75 3.58 0.53
CA LEU A 174 -17.93 4.00 1.24
C LEU A 174 -17.84 5.44 1.78
N GLU A 175 -19.01 6.05 1.91
CA GLU A 175 -19.18 7.25 2.74
C GLU A 175 -19.30 6.84 4.21
N THR A 176 -18.53 7.49 5.08
CA THR A 176 -18.35 7.06 6.48
C THR A 176 -19.62 7.21 7.30
N SER A 177 -20.37 8.30 7.10
CA SER A 177 -21.57 8.65 7.86
C SER A 177 -22.75 7.73 7.52
N THR A 178 -23.00 7.49 6.24
CA THR A 178 -24.15 6.69 5.77
C THR A 178 -23.83 5.21 5.59
N LYS A 179 -22.54 4.84 5.57
CA LYS A 179 -22.06 3.51 5.17
C LYS A 179 -22.49 3.10 3.76
N ARG A 180 -22.93 4.05 2.94
CA ARG A 180 -23.30 3.82 1.55
C ARG A 180 -22.06 3.47 0.75
N THR A 181 -22.07 2.32 0.08
CA THR A 181 -21.01 1.93 -0.85
C THR A 181 -21.18 2.67 -2.19
N LEU A 182 -20.23 3.53 -2.51
CA LEU A 182 -20.17 4.30 -3.75
C LEU A 182 -19.55 3.47 -4.88
N PHE A 183 -18.47 2.74 -4.57
CA PHE A 183 -17.73 1.95 -5.54
C PHE A 183 -17.30 0.60 -4.98
N GLU A 184 -17.07 -0.37 -5.88
CA GLU A 184 -16.49 -1.66 -5.56
C GLU A 184 -15.17 -1.86 -6.29
N PHE A 185 -14.16 -2.36 -5.60
CA PHE A 185 -12.86 -2.69 -6.17
C PHE A 185 -12.73 -4.20 -6.39
N ASN A 186 -12.17 -4.61 -7.53
CA ASN A 186 -11.90 -6.01 -7.82
C ASN A 186 -10.72 -6.16 -8.78
N GLY A 187 -9.86 -7.13 -8.51
CA GLY A 187 -8.83 -7.54 -9.44
C GLY A 187 -7.67 -8.26 -8.77
N ASN A 188 -6.48 -7.98 -9.26
CA ASN A 188 -5.22 -8.55 -8.84
C ASN A 188 -4.18 -7.45 -8.62
N TRP A 189 -3.60 -7.38 -7.42
CA TRP A 189 -2.67 -6.30 -7.04
C TRP A 189 -1.33 -6.37 -7.80
N ASP A 190 -1.02 -7.50 -8.42
CA ASP A 190 0.15 -7.70 -9.27
C ASP A 190 -0.16 -7.60 -10.78
N ARG A 191 -1.41 -7.30 -11.13
CA ARG A 191 -1.89 -7.12 -12.52
C ARG A 191 -2.76 -5.88 -12.58
N THR A 192 -4.07 -6.06 -12.76
CA THR A 192 -5.03 -4.97 -12.94
C THR A 192 -6.04 -4.96 -11.80
N VAL A 193 -6.36 -3.77 -11.31
CA VAL A 193 -7.47 -3.54 -10.38
C VAL A 193 -8.46 -2.58 -11.02
N THR A 194 -9.73 -2.99 -10.98
CA THR A 194 -10.86 -2.24 -11.52
C THR A 194 -11.74 -1.73 -10.39
N MET A 195 -12.41 -0.61 -10.66
CA MET A 195 -13.42 -0.01 -9.83
C MET A 195 -14.74 0.00 -10.60
N LYS A 196 -15.81 -0.46 -9.95
CA LYS A 196 -17.18 -0.36 -10.45
C LYS A 196 -17.91 0.75 -9.70
N ASP A 197 -18.50 1.68 -10.43
CA ASP A 197 -19.46 2.65 -9.88
C ASP A 197 -20.82 1.98 -9.65
N ASN A 198 -21.32 2.01 -8.42
CA ASN A 198 -22.58 1.36 -8.06
C ASN A 198 -23.83 2.10 -8.59
N THR A 199 -23.71 3.36 -8.97
CA THR A 199 -24.81 4.15 -9.54
C THR A 199 -24.89 3.94 -11.05
N SER A 200 -23.76 4.09 -11.76
CA SER A 200 -23.74 4.01 -13.23
C SER A 200 -23.44 2.60 -13.77
N GLY A 201 -22.91 1.70 -12.95
CA GLY A 201 -22.39 0.40 -13.38
C GLY A 201 -21.07 0.48 -14.16
N LYS A 202 -20.52 1.68 -14.38
CA LYS A 202 -19.29 1.89 -15.15
C LYS A 202 -18.10 1.21 -14.47
N LEU A 203 -17.36 0.43 -15.25
CA LEU A 203 -16.09 -0.16 -14.86
C LEU A 203 -14.92 0.71 -15.33
N THR A 204 -13.99 1.00 -14.44
CA THR A 204 -12.78 1.80 -14.72
C THR A 204 -11.56 1.09 -14.15
N VAL A 205 -10.46 1.04 -14.91
CA VAL A 205 -9.17 0.56 -14.41
C VAL A 205 -8.54 1.65 -13.54
N ILE A 206 -8.25 1.34 -12.27
CA ILE A 206 -7.61 2.30 -11.35
C ILE A 206 -6.12 2.03 -11.17
N TYR A 207 -5.68 0.81 -11.45
CA TYR A 207 -4.29 0.39 -11.29
C TYR A 207 -3.94 -0.71 -12.30
N ASN A 208 -2.77 -0.57 -12.93
CA ASN A 208 -2.14 -1.55 -13.80
C ASN A 208 -0.67 -1.70 -13.41
N ALA A 209 -0.29 -2.87 -12.91
CA ALA A 209 1.05 -3.18 -12.43
C ALA A 209 2.11 -3.07 -13.54
N GLU A 210 1.80 -3.47 -14.76
CA GLU A 210 2.74 -3.40 -15.88
C GLU A 210 3.12 -1.95 -16.21
N GLU A 211 2.13 -1.07 -16.27
CA GLU A 211 2.34 0.37 -16.49
C GLU A 211 3.12 1.02 -15.35
N VAL A 212 2.85 0.63 -14.11
CA VAL A 212 3.53 1.17 -12.93
C VAL A 212 4.97 0.66 -12.86
N TYR A 213 5.23 -0.60 -13.21
CA TYR A 213 6.53 -1.24 -12.99
C TYR A 213 7.50 -1.05 -14.16
N SER A 214 7.01 -0.99 -15.40
CA SER A 214 7.83 -0.93 -16.62
C SER A 214 8.84 0.22 -16.67
N GLY A 215 8.63 1.28 -15.89
CA GLY A 215 9.55 2.43 -15.83
C GLY A 215 10.25 2.64 -14.49
N LEU A 216 10.18 1.70 -13.56
CA LEU A 216 10.94 1.77 -12.31
C LEU A 216 12.41 1.42 -12.58
N LYS A 217 13.30 2.27 -12.09
CA LYS A 217 14.74 2.02 -12.09
C LYS A 217 15.18 1.78 -10.65
N THR A 218 15.95 0.73 -10.43
CA THR A 218 16.60 0.50 -9.14
C THR A 218 17.51 1.69 -8.84
N PRO A 219 17.36 2.37 -7.69
CA PRO A 219 18.28 3.43 -7.30
C PRO A 219 19.70 2.89 -7.18
N THR A 220 20.69 3.66 -7.63
CA THR A 220 22.10 3.36 -7.41
C THR A 220 22.50 3.97 -6.06
N VAL A 221 23.07 3.17 -5.18
CA VAL A 221 23.65 3.66 -3.93
C VAL A 221 24.94 4.39 -4.30
N ASN A 222 25.02 5.67 -3.96
CA ASN A 222 26.25 6.44 -4.05
C ASN A 222 26.81 6.55 -2.62
N ASP A 223 28.04 6.12 -2.42
CA ASP A 223 28.73 6.36 -1.15
C ASP A 223 28.91 7.87 -0.98
N LEU A 224 28.58 8.39 0.20
CA LEU A 224 28.89 9.76 0.58
C LEU A 224 30.40 9.84 0.79
N GLN A 225 31.10 10.54 -0.13
CA GLN A 225 32.50 10.91 0.04
C GLN A 225 32.68 11.92 1.18
#